data_AF-A0AB37S302-F1
#
_entry.id   AF-A0AB37S302-F1
#
_cell.length_a   1.000
_cell.length_b   1.000
_cell.length_c   1.000
_cell.angle_alpha   90.00
_cell.angle_beta   90.00
_cell.angle_gamma   90.00
#
_symmetry.space_group_name_H-M   'P 1'
#
loop_
_entity.id
_entity.type
_entity.pdbx_description
1 polymer ?
#
loop_
_entity_poly.entity_id
_entity_poly.type
_entity_poly.pdbx_seq_one_letter_code
_entity_poly.pdbx_strand_id
1 'polypeptide(L)'
;MAVSKLLSFDLCPGLLNLAERKLYSPRGFAVSEGLASVVTHDSSPKAIREGWEELLRFVASIQSGRVRAVIALQRFSSAAQGDPVHRAADQLGTLLRTLFLCDYFSNVAFRRELHTLLN
;
A
#
# COMPACT_ATOMS: atom_id res chain seq x y z
N MET A 1 -3.27 -2.82 0.67
CA MET A 1 -2.12 -2.93 1.60
C MET A 1 -2.25 -2.02 2.82
N ALA A 2 -2.77 -0.80 2.69
CA ALA A 2 -2.95 0.10 3.85
C ALA A 2 -3.80 -0.52 4.98
N VAL A 3 -5.01 -0.99 4.65
CA VAL A 3 -5.95 -1.55 5.64
C VAL A 3 -5.38 -2.76 6.36
N SER A 4 -4.75 -3.71 5.64
CA SER A 4 -4.11 -4.87 6.27
C SER A 4 -3.00 -4.46 7.25
N LYS A 5 -2.14 -3.52 6.83
CA LYS A 5 -1.05 -3.04 7.69
C LYS A 5 -1.58 -2.39 8.97
N LEU A 6 -2.64 -1.59 8.85
CA LEU A 6 -3.31 -0.96 9.99
C LEU A 6 -4.06 -1.97 10.87
N LEU A 7 -4.47 -3.12 10.32
CA LEU A 7 -4.99 -4.27 11.07
C LEU A 7 -3.87 -5.18 11.63
N SER A 8 -2.62 -4.73 11.61
CA SER A 8 -1.45 -5.43 12.16
C SER A 8 -1.06 -6.74 11.44
N PHE A 9 -1.36 -6.86 10.14
CA PHE A 9 -0.85 -7.96 9.32
C PHE A 9 -0.36 -7.47 7.96
N ASP A 10 0.65 -8.14 7.42
CA ASP A 10 1.20 -7.81 6.12
C ASP A 10 0.45 -8.55 5.00
N LEU A 11 -0.04 -7.77 4.03
CA LEU A 11 -0.61 -8.33 2.82
C LEU A 11 0.51 -8.50 1.80
N CYS A 12 0.75 -9.74 1.41
CA CYS A 12 1.76 -10.14 0.43
C CYS A 12 1.08 -10.55 -0.88
N PRO A 13 0.80 -9.61 -1.80
CA PRO A 13 0.07 -9.92 -3.02
C PRO A 13 0.94 -10.69 -4.03
N GLY A 14 0.35 -11.72 -4.66
CA GLY A 14 0.89 -12.33 -5.87
C GLY A 14 0.74 -11.39 -7.07
N LEU A 15 1.65 -10.42 -7.20
CA LEU A 15 1.61 -9.45 -8.29
C LEU A 15 2.22 -10.03 -9.57
N LEU A 16 1.52 -9.86 -10.68
CA LEU A 16 2.08 -10.10 -12.02
C LEU A 16 3.00 -8.96 -12.44
N ASN A 17 3.99 -9.30 -13.27
CA ASN A 17 4.98 -8.40 -13.87
C ASN A 17 5.69 -7.49 -12.84
N LEU A 18 6.18 -8.08 -11.75
CA LEU A 18 6.87 -7.35 -10.67
C LEU A 18 8.01 -6.46 -11.18
N ALA A 19 8.75 -6.89 -12.21
CA ALA A 19 9.84 -6.13 -12.81
C ALA A 19 9.40 -4.85 -13.54
N GLU A 20 8.14 -4.75 -13.97
CA GLU A 20 7.60 -3.56 -14.65
C GLU A 20 7.02 -2.54 -13.66
N ARG A 21 6.93 -2.89 -12.37
CA ARG A 21 6.32 -2.05 -11.35
C ARG A 21 7.29 -0.96 -10.90
N LYS A 22 6.85 0.29 -10.99
CA LYS A 22 7.59 1.43 -10.45
C LYS A 22 7.54 1.47 -8.92
N LEU A 23 8.64 1.91 -8.34
CA LEU A 23 8.79 2.28 -6.95
C LEU A 23 8.28 3.72 -6.76
N TYR A 24 7.62 4.00 -5.64
CA TYR A 24 7.06 5.30 -5.36
C TYR A 24 7.78 5.93 -4.18
N SER A 25 8.27 7.15 -4.38
CA SER A 25 8.97 7.92 -3.37
C SER A 25 8.24 9.22 -3.06
N PRO A 26 8.23 9.69 -1.80
CA PRO A 26 7.76 11.03 -1.47
C PRO A 26 8.49 12.10 -2.27
N ARG A 27 7.78 13.18 -2.61
CA ARG A 27 8.39 14.36 -3.23
C ARG A 27 9.44 14.95 -2.30
N GLY A 28 10.62 15.28 -2.85
CA GLY A 28 11.76 15.82 -2.08
C GLY A 28 12.68 14.78 -1.45
N PHE A 29 12.42 13.49 -1.64
CA PHE A 29 13.34 12.44 -1.22
C PHE A 29 14.43 12.22 -2.28
N ALA A 30 15.69 12.16 -1.85
CA ALA A 30 16.80 11.87 -2.75
C ALA A 30 16.80 10.40 -3.15
N VAL A 31 16.87 10.14 -4.45
CA VAL A 31 16.93 8.79 -5.03
C VAL A 31 18.27 8.65 -5.73
N SER A 32 18.94 7.51 -5.52
CA SER A 32 20.21 7.21 -6.20
C SER A 32 20.00 7.15 -7.71
N GLU A 33 20.98 7.62 -8.49
CA GLU A 33 20.92 7.66 -9.95
C GLU A 33 20.56 6.30 -10.58
N GLY A 34 21.10 5.20 -10.04
CA GLY A 34 20.81 3.83 -10.51
C GLY A 34 19.35 3.38 -10.34
N LEU A 35 18.55 4.08 -9.53
CA LEU A 35 17.13 3.78 -9.32
C LEU A 35 16.20 4.80 -10.00
N ALA A 36 16.75 5.87 -10.59
CA ALA A 36 15.94 6.96 -11.15
C ALA A 36 14.96 6.49 -12.25
N SER A 37 15.31 5.44 -13.01
CA SER A 37 14.46 4.87 -14.06
C SER A 37 13.26 4.07 -13.52
N VAL A 38 13.36 3.54 -12.30
CA VAL A 38 12.32 2.71 -11.66
C VAL A 38 11.53 3.45 -10.58
N VAL A 39 11.97 4.64 -10.14
CA VAL A 39 11.28 5.45 -9.13
C VAL A 39 10.38 6.51 -9.76
N THR A 40 9.23 6.76 -9.14
CA THR A 40 8.29 7.84 -9.47
C THR A 40 7.97 8.67 -8.21
N HIS A 41 8.00 10.00 -8.35
CA HIS A 41 7.75 10.95 -7.26
C HIS A 41 6.28 11.37 -7.16
N ASP A 42 5.38 10.40 -7.07
CA ASP A 42 3.94 10.63 -7.09
C ASP A 42 3.24 10.33 -5.75
N SER A 43 3.98 9.90 -4.73
CA SER A 43 3.39 9.79 -3.39
C SER A 43 3.32 11.15 -2.70
N SER A 44 2.13 11.53 -2.25
CA SER A 44 1.85 12.75 -1.50
C SER A 44 1.59 12.42 -0.03
N PRO A 45 2.58 12.64 0.87
CA PRO A 45 2.38 12.48 2.31
C PRO A 45 1.27 13.40 2.85
N LYS A 46 0.97 14.50 2.14
CA LYS A 46 -0.11 15.43 2.51
C LYS A 46 -1.47 14.74 2.46
N ALA A 47 -1.75 13.98 1.40
CA ALA A 47 -3.02 13.25 1.26
C ALA A 47 -3.20 12.19 2.35
N ILE A 48 -2.12 11.53 2.77
CA ILE A 48 -2.15 10.59 3.90
C ILE A 48 -2.54 11.32 5.18
N ARG A 49 -1.90 12.47 5.46
CA ARG A 49 -2.21 13.27 6.66
C ARG A 49 -3.65 13.78 6.67
N GLU A 50 -4.15 14.27 5.54
CA GLU A 50 -5.49 14.85 5.43
C GLU A 50 -6.60 13.83 5.68
N GLY A 51 -6.43 12.57 5.27
CA GLY A 51 -7.43 11.51 5.50
C GLY A 51 -7.05 10.53 6.62
N TRP A 52 -6.06 10.86 7.45
CA TRP A 52 -5.49 9.92 8.43
C TRP A 52 -6.48 9.51 9.51
N GLU A 53 -7.17 10.48 10.11
CA GLU A 53 -8.09 10.24 11.23
C GLU A 53 -9.27 9.38 10.78
N GLU A 54 -9.91 9.73 9.67
CA GLU A 54 -11.02 8.97 9.10
C GLU A 54 -10.59 7.58 8.63
N LEU A 55 -9.37 7.42 8.10
CA LEU A 55 -8.81 6.12 7.77
C LEU A 55 -8.64 5.24 9.02
N LEU A 56 -8.13 5.79 10.13
CA LEU A 56 -8.04 5.06 11.39
C LEU A 56 -9.42 4.69 11.93
N ARG A 57 -10.40 5.60 11.88
CA ARG A 57 -11.79 5.33 12.28
C ARG A 57 -12.43 4.23 11.45
N PHE A 58 -12.17 4.24 10.14
CA PHE A 58 -12.60 3.19 9.21
C PHE A 58 -12.01 1.83 9.60
N VAL A 59 -10.69 1.75 9.81
CA VAL A 59 -10.02 0.50 10.20
C VAL A 59 -10.48 0.02 11.57
N ALA A 60 -10.66 0.92 12.54
CA ALA A 60 -11.16 0.59 13.87
C ALA A 60 -12.57 0.00 13.82
N SER A 61 -13.41 0.45 12.89
CA SER A 61 -14.76 -0.09 12.68
C SER A 61 -14.73 -1.53 12.16
N ILE A 62 -13.74 -1.87 11.33
CA ILE A 62 -13.49 -3.25 10.89
C ILE A 62 -12.97 -4.07 12.07
N GLN A 63 -11.94 -3.57 12.76
CA GLN A 63 -11.29 -4.26 13.87
C GLN A 63 -12.25 -4.56 15.01
N SER A 64 -13.17 -3.65 15.32
CA SER A 64 -14.17 -3.84 16.36
C SER A 64 -15.37 -4.68 15.92
N GLY A 65 -15.37 -5.23 14.71
CA GLY A 65 -16.48 -6.03 14.16
C GLY A 65 -17.77 -5.24 13.89
N ARG A 66 -17.74 -3.91 13.92
CA ARG A 66 -18.93 -3.07 13.64
C ARG A 66 -19.33 -3.14 12.18
N VAL A 67 -18.35 -3.30 11.29
CA VAL A 67 -18.57 -3.49 9.85
C VAL A 67 -17.72 -4.67 9.38
N ARG A 68 -18.32 -5.55 8.55
CA ARG A 68 -17.56 -6.62 7.90
C ARG A 68 -16.53 -6.03 6.94
N ALA A 69 -15.29 -6.52 6.99
CA ALA A 69 -14.19 -6.04 6.14
C ALA A 69 -14.57 -6.00 4.65
N VAL A 70 -15.25 -7.04 4.14
CA VAL A 70 -15.69 -7.11 2.74
C VAL A 70 -16.60 -5.93 2.36
N ILE A 71 -17.59 -5.63 3.20
CA ILE A 71 -18.54 -4.52 2.97
C ILE A 71 -17.82 -3.17 3.08
N ALA A 72 -16.95 -3.04 4.08
CA ALA A 72 -16.17 -1.83 4.30
C ALA A 72 -15.26 -1.51 3.09
N LEU A 73 -14.57 -2.53 2.55
CA LEU A 73 -13.66 -2.38 1.42
C LEU A 73 -14.39 -2.16 0.09
N GLN A 74 -15.60 -2.72 -0.10
CA GLN A 74 -16.41 -2.48 -1.31
C GLN A 74 -16.75 -0.99 -1.50
N ARG A 75 -16.84 -0.22 -0.41
CA ARG A 75 -17.05 1.23 -0.45
C ARG A 75 -15.89 1.99 -1.11
N PHE A 76 -14.70 1.40 -1.15
CA PHE A 76 -13.48 1.95 -1.75
C PHE A 76 -13.19 1.38 -3.14
N SER A 77 -14.23 1.01 -3.90
CA SER A 77 -14.10 0.70 -5.32
C SER A 77 -13.75 1.95 -6.15
N SER A 78 -13.49 1.80 -7.44
CA SER A 78 -13.04 2.85 -8.38
C SER A 78 -13.87 4.14 -8.34
N ALA A 79 -15.14 4.08 -7.92
CA ALA A 79 -16.01 5.24 -7.72
C ALA A 79 -15.64 6.14 -6.52
N ALA A 80 -14.72 5.73 -5.66
CA ALA A 80 -14.34 6.44 -4.43
C ALA A 80 -13.10 7.33 -4.59
N GLN A 81 -12.56 7.56 -5.80
CA GLN A 81 -11.34 8.35 -6.02
C GLN A 81 -11.38 9.78 -5.45
N GLY A 82 -12.58 10.34 -5.23
CA GLY A 82 -12.78 11.66 -4.60
C GLY A 82 -12.77 11.64 -3.07
N ASP A 83 -12.90 10.47 -2.44
CA ASP A 83 -13.01 10.34 -0.98
C ASP A 83 -11.64 10.52 -0.30
N PRO A 84 -11.52 11.40 0.71
CA PRO A 84 -10.27 11.62 1.45
C PRO A 84 -9.69 10.34 2.08
N VAL A 85 -10.54 9.44 2.56
CA VAL A 85 -10.14 8.15 3.15
C VAL A 85 -9.61 7.22 2.09
N HIS A 86 -10.29 7.14 0.95
CA HIS A 86 -9.80 6.37 -0.20
C HIS A 86 -8.42 6.88 -0.62
N ARG A 87 -8.27 8.20 -0.77
CA ARG A 87 -7.01 8.82 -1.18
C ARG A 87 -5.89 8.58 -0.17
N ALA A 88 -6.16 8.69 1.13
CA ALA A 88 -5.18 8.40 2.16
C ALA A 88 -4.76 6.92 2.14
N ALA A 89 -5.73 6.01 2.02
CA ALA A 89 -5.48 4.57 1.93
C ALA A 89 -4.69 4.18 0.68
N ASP A 90 -4.99 4.80 -0.47
CA ASP A 90 -4.30 4.56 -1.74
C ASP A 90 -2.85 5.04 -1.70
N GLN A 91 -2.62 6.25 -1.19
CA GLN A 91 -1.27 6.82 -1.06
C GLN A 91 -0.41 6.03 -0.07
N LEU A 92 -0.97 5.66 1.08
CA LEU A 92 -0.29 4.79 2.04
C LEU A 92 -0.05 3.39 1.45
N GLY A 93 -1.04 2.83 0.77
CA GLY A 93 -0.95 1.52 0.11
C GLY A 93 0.13 1.49 -0.97
N THR A 94 0.30 2.60 -1.70
CA THR A 94 1.35 2.77 -2.70
C THR A 94 2.74 2.76 -2.08
N LEU A 95 2.93 3.47 -0.96
CA LEU A 95 4.21 3.43 -0.22
C LEU A 95 4.51 2.03 0.34
N LEU A 96 3.50 1.36 0.92
CA LEU A 96 3.65 -0.01 1.41
C LEU A 96 3.97 -0.99 0.29
N ARG A 97 3.40 -0.79 -0.91
CA ARG A 97 3.75 -1.58 -2.10
C ARG A 97 5.20 -1.35 -2.51
N THR A 98 5.70 -0.11 -2.45
CA THR A 98 7.13 0.16 -2.68
C THR A 98 8.01 -0.62 -1.71
N LEU A 99 7.69 -0.60 -0.42
CA LEU A 99 8.44 -1.36 0.60
C LEU A 99 8.40 -2.87 0.31
N PHE A 100 7.23 -3.41 0.01
CA PHE A 100 7.07 -4.81 -0.40
C PHE A 100 7.94 -5.17 -1.61
N LEU A 101 8.00 -4.31 -2.63
CA LEU A 101 8.85 -4.54 -3.80
C LEU A 101 10.34 -4.50 -3.43
N CYS A 102 10.75 -3.54 -2.59
CA CYS A 102 12.12 -3.49 -2.09
C CYS A 102 12.50 -4.78 -1.34
N ASP A 103 11.64 -5.27 -0.46
CA ASP A 103 11.85 -6.53 0.26
C ASP A 103 11.85 -7.73 -0.69
N TYR A 104 10.91 -7.78 -1.65
CA TYR A 104 10.85 -8.84 -2.65
C TYR A 104 12.14 -8.97 -3.46
N PHE A 105 12.71 -7.86 -3.91
CA PHE A 105 13.93 -7.88 -4.70
C PHE A 105 15.20 -8.08 -3.86
N SER A 106 15.25 -7.49 -2.65
CA SER A 106 16.46 -7.47 -1.83
C SER A 106 16.57 -8.65 -0.86
N ASN A 107 15.45 -9.25 -0.45
CA ASN A 107 15.42 -10.34 0.50
C ASN A 107 15.04 -11.67 -0.18
N VAL A 108 16.05 -12.53 -0.36
CA VAL A 108 15.88 -13.85 -1.00
C VAL A 108 15.02 -14.79 -0.16
N ALA A 109 15.15 -14.75 1.18
CA ALA A 109 14.39 -15.63 2.07
C ALA A 109 12.89 -15.30 2.00
N PHE A 110 12.55 -14.02 2.12
CA PHE A 110 11.18 -13.53 1.97
C PHE A 110 10.58 -13.90 0.62
N ARG A 111 11.33 -13.70 -0.48
CA ARG A 111 10.87 -14.06 -1.82
C ARG A 111 10.61 -15.56 -1.97
N ARG A 112 11.47 -16.41 -1.40
CA ARG A 112 11.29 -17.88 -1.45
C ARG A 112 10.03 -18.31 -0.70
N GLU A 113 9.85 -17.82 0.53
CA GLU A 113 8.66 -18.08 1.33
C GLU A 113 7.38 -17.69 0.58
N LEU A 114 7.38 -16.50 -0.03
CA LEU A 114 6.25 -16.01 -0.82
C LEU A 114 5.94 -16.90 -2.04
N HIS A 115 6.97 -17.40 -2.73
CA HIS A 115 6.80 -18.37 -3.82
C HIS A 115 6.29 -19.73 -3.34
N THR A 116 6.64 -20.17 -2.14
CA THR A 116 6.14 -21.42 -1.56
C THR A 116 4.67 -21.33 -1.14
N LEU A 117 4.21 -20.15 -0.70
CA LEU A 117 2.83 -19.96 -0.27
C LEU A 117 1.83 -19.72 -1.42
N LEU A 118 2.32 -19.24 -2.57
CA LEU A 118 1.48 -18.80 -3.69
C LEU A 118 1.51 -19.72 -4.93
N ASN A 119 2.39 -20.72 -4.97
CA ASN A 119 2.44 -21.77 -6.00
C ASN A 119 2.09 -23.13 -5.40
#